data_AF-A0A026WF45-F1
#
_entry.id   AF-A0A026WF45-F1
#
_cell.length_a   1.000
_cell.length_b   1.000
_cell.length_c   1.000
_cell.angle_alpha   90.00
_cell.angle_beta   90.00
_cell.angle_gamma   90.00
#
_symmetry.space_group_name_H-M   'P 1'
#
loop_
_entity.id
_entity.type
_entity.pdbx_description
1 polymer ?
#
loop_
_entity_poly.entity_id
_entity_poly.type
_entity_poly.pdbx_seq_one_letter_code
_entity_poly.pdbx_strand_id
1 'polypeptide(L)'
;MRHLRTRLSEHRLNIRKMACDHSVVVSKHRNFNNHEFEWSEPVILHQEKHRMKREIAEMFHIKRCNKTINLQTDTDNLPNIYDGIIRITETD
;
A
#
# COMPACT_ATOMS: atom_id res chain seq x y z
N MET A 1 -3.99 16.69 -4.86
CA MET A 1 -4.06 15.28 -4.42
C MET A 1 -3.58 14.45 -5.61
N ARG A 2 -2.43 13.78 -5.58
CA ARG A 2 -2.06 12.87 -6.69
C ARG A 2 -3.12 11.76 -6.64
N HIS A 3 -4.00 11.75 -7.63
CA HIS A 3 -5.37 11.27 -7.49
C HIS A 3 -5.37 9.76 -7.24
N LEU A 4 -6.16 9.29 -6.26
CA LEU A 4 -6.50 7.87 -6.06
C LEU A 4 -6.76 7.18 -7.41
N ARG A 5 -7.50 7.87 -8.29
CA ARG A 5 -7.77 7.46 -9.67
C ARG A 5 -6.52 7.16 -10.49
N THR A 6 -5.48 7.98 -10.38
CA THR A 6 -4.19 7.77 -11.07
C THR A 6 -3.52 6.50 -10.58
N ARG A 7 -3.40 6.31 -9.25
CA ARG A 7 -2.79 5.09 -8.68
C ARG A 7 -3.58 3.83 -9.07
N LEU A 8 -4.91 3.87 -8.97
CA LEU A 8 -5.75 2.75 -9.41
C LEU A 8 -5.55 2.44 -10.89
N SER A 9 -5.45 3.46 -11.74
CA SER A 9 -5.22 3.28 -13.18
C SER A 9 -3.84 2.67 -13.45
N GLU A 10 -2.80 3.13 -12.77
CA GLU A 10 -1.44 2.57 -12.86
C GLU A 10 -1.42 1.10 -12.42
N HIS A 11 -2.06 0.75 -11.30
CA HIS A 11 -2.15 -0.64 -10.84
C HIS A 11 -2.93 -1.53 -11.83
N ARG A 12 -4.09 -1.07 -12.34
CA ARG A 12 -4.86 -1.79 -13.36
C ARG A 12 -4.10 -1.99 -14.67
N LEU A 13 -3.24 -1.05 -15.06
CA LEU A 13 -2.40 -1.21 -16.25
C LEU A 13 -1.25 -2.19 -15.99
N ASN A 14 -0.63 -2.12 -14.82
CA ASN A 14 0.49 -2.98 -14.47
C ASN A 14 0.07 -4.44 -14.24
N ILE A 15 -1.15 -4.69 -13.75
CA ILE A 15 -1.63 -6.06 -13.51
C ILE A 15 -1.88 -6.84 -14.81
N ARG A 16 -2.09 -6.13 -15.92
CA ARG A 16 -2.23 -6.73 -17.26
C ARG A 16 -0.89 -7.14 -17.88
N LYS A 17 0.23 -6.63 -17.37
CA LYS A 17 1.56 -7.01 -17.85
C LYS A 17 1.87 -8.42 -17.33
N MET A 18 2.36 -9.30 -18.21
CA MET A 18 2.73 -10.66 -17.82
C MET A 18 3.74 -10.64 -16.67
N ALA A 19 3.59 -11.57 -15.74
CA ALA A 19 4.51 -11.62 -14.61
C ALA A 19 5.87 -12.17 -15.04
N CYS A 20 6.88 -11.30 -15.12
CA CYS A 20 8.29 -11.67 -15.15
C CYS A 20 8.94 -11.43 -13.77
N ASP A 21 10.22 -11.72 -13.61
CA ASP A 21 10.94 -11.52 -12.34
C ASP A 21 10.90 -10.07 -11.83
N HIS A 22 10.74 -9.10 -12.74
CA HIS A 22 10.58 -7.66 -12.46
C HIS A 22 9.13 -7.21 -12.22
N SER A 23 8.20 -8.14 -11.99
CA SER A 23 6.79 -7.79 -11.78
C SER A 23 6.58 -6.96 -10.52
N VAL A 24 5.71 -5.96 -10.62
CA VAL A 24 5.24 -5.18 -9.48
C VAL A 24 4.48 -6.08 -8.49
N VAL A 25 4.47 -5.68 -7.21
CA VAL A 25 3.98 -6.54 -6.12
C VAL A 25 2.53 -6.98 -6.32
N VAL A 26 1.68 -6.09 -6.83
CA VAL A 26 0.27 -6.36 -7.13
C VAL A 26 0.12 -7.52 -8.13
N SER A 27 0.89 -7.52 -9.22
CA SER A 27 0.84 -8.58 -10.24
C SER A 27 1.36 -9.92 -9.71
N LYS A 28 2.44 -9.89 -8.91
CA LYS A 28 2.96 -11.10 -8.24
C LYS A 28 1.90 -11.70 -7.32
N HIS A 29 1.32 -10.89 -6.43
CA HIS A 29 0.32 -11.34 -5.47
C HIS A 29 -0.90 -11.97 -6.16
N ARG A 30 -1.45 -11.30 -7.19
CA ARG A 30 -2.57 -11.85 -7.98
C ARG A 30 -2.25 -13.24 -8.53
N ASN A 31 -1.11 -13.40 -9.20
CA ASN A 31 -0.80 -14.65 -9.89
C ASN A 31 -0.48 -15.80 -8.91
N PHE A 32 0.26 -15.52 -7.83
CA PHE A 32 0.59 -16.56 -6.83
C PHE A 32 -0.62 -16.99 -5.99
N ASN A 33 -1.56 -16.09 -5.71
CA ASN A 33 -2.71 -16.38 -4.85
C ASN A 33 -4.00 -16.62 -5.65
N ASN A 34 -3.93 -16.60 -6.99
CA ASN A 34 -5.10 -16.63 -7.88
C ASN A 34 -6.19 -15.61 -7.44
N HIS A 35 -5.75 -14.40 -7.06
CA HIS A 35 -6.57 -13.38 -6.43
C HIS A 35 -6.84 -12.22 -7.38
N GLU A 36 -8.11 -11.87 -7.58
CA GLU A 36 -8.52 -10.67 -8.32
C GLU A 36 -8.84 -9.52 -7.37
N PHE A 37 -8.34 -8.33 -7.69
CA PHE A 37 -8.58 -7.13 -6.89
C PHE A 37 -9.89 -6.45 -7.31
N GLU A 38 -10.69 -6.03 -6.33
CA GLU A 38 -11.81 -5.11 -6.54
C GLU A 38 -11.27 -3.68 -6.67
N TRP A 39 -11.50 -3.05 -7.82
CA TRP A 39 -10.96 -1.73 -8.13
C TRP A 39 -12.02 -0.64 -8.22
N SER A 40 -13.30 -0.98 -8.22
CA SER A 40 -14.40 -0.02 -8.41
C SER A 40 -14.59 0.84 -7.16
N GLU A 41 -14.52 0.23 -5.98
CA GLU A 41 -14.81 0.89 -4.70
C GLU A 41 -13.75 0.55 -3.65
N PRO A 42 -12.54 1.13 -3.74
CA PRO A 42 -11.52 0.92 -2.71
C PRO A 42 -11.92 1.60 -1.40
N VAL A 43 -11.72 0.89 -0.29
CA VAL A 43 -11.90 1.46 1.05
C VAL A 43 -10.83 2.51 1.32
N ILE A 44 -11.25 3.72 1.70
CA ILE A 44 -10.34 4.82 2.03
C ILE A 44 -10.05 4.79 3.53
N LEU A 45 -8.83 4.36 3.90
CA LEU A 45 -8.40 4.27 5.29
C LEU A 45 -8.07 5.64 5.90
N HIS A 46 -7.56 6.57 5.09
CA HIS A 46 -7.15 7.89 5.54
C HIS A 46 -7.17 8.91 4.40
N GLN A 47 -7.54 10.16 4.70
CA GLN A 47 -7.55 11.25 3.74
C GLN A 47 -6.83 12.48 4.29
N GLU A 48 -5.79 12.92 3.58
CA GLU A 48 -4.99 14.09 3.96
C GLU A 48 -4.59 14.91 2.73
N LYS A 49 -4.73 16.23 2.86
CA LYS A 49 -4.44 17.23 1.83
C LYS A 49 -2.93 17.42 1.67
N HIS A 50 -2.19 17.49 2.78
CA HIS A 50 -0.75 17.69 2.80
C HIS A 50 0.01 16.43 2.40
N ARG A 51 0.91 16.55 1.41
CA ARG A 51 1.64 15.39 0.86
C ARG A 51 2.44 14.64 1.93
N MET A 52 3.26 15.36 2.70
CA MET A 52 4.13 14.76 3.71
C MET A 52 3.34 14.01 4.80
N LYS A 53 2.25 14.60 5.30
CA LYS A 53 1.39 13.95 6.30
C LYS A 53 0.72 12.69 5.73
N ARG A 54 0.30 12.73 4.46
CA ARG A 54 -0.26 11.56 3.77
C ARG A 54 0.77 10.44 3.58
N GLU A 55 2.01 10.79 3.24
CA GLU A 55 3.12 9.81 3.12
C GLU A 55 3.40 9.14 4.48
N ILE A 56 3.43 9.92 5.57
CA ILE A 56 3.58 9.37 6.93
C ILE A 56 2.40 8.46 7.29
N ALA A 57 1.16 8.89 7.00
CA ALA A 57 -0.02 8.08 7.25
C ALA A 57 -0.03 6.76 6.45
N GLU A 58 0.40 6.79 5.18
CA GLU A 58 0.54 5.59 4.34
C GLU A 58 1.54 4.61 4.97
N MET A 59 2.72 5.08 5.37
CA MET A 59 3.73 4.24 6.03
C MET A 59 3.23 3.69 7.38
N PHE A 60 2.54 4.51 8.16
CA PHE A 60 1.91 4.10 9.43
C PHE A 60 0.92 2.95 9.21
N HIS A 61 0.00 3.08 8.26
CA HIS A 61 -0.99 2.05 7.97
C HIS A 61 -0.36 0.76 7.42
N ILE A 62 0.71 0.86 6.64
CA ILE A 62 1.48 -0.31 6.18
C ILE A 62 2.12 -1.03 7.36
N LYS A 63 2.85 -0.31 8.22
CA LYS A 63 3.52 -0.90 9.39
C LYS A 63 2.55 -1.47 10.44
N ARG A 64 1.35 -0.89 10.56
CA ARG A 64 0.30 -1.37 11.48
C ARG A 64 -0.38 -2.65 10.99
N CYS A 65 -0.35 -2.96 9.69
CA CYS A 65 -1.08 -4.10 9.14
C CYS A 65 -0.15 -5.24 8.72
N ASN A 66 -0.22 -6.36 9.45
CA ASN A 66 0.59 -7.56 9.19
C ASN A 66 0.23 -8.32 7.91
N LYS A 67 -0.83 -7.91 7.20
CA LYS A 67 -1.33 -8.54 5.96
C LYS A 67 -1.19 -7.64 4.74
N THR A 68 -0.33 -6.63 4.80
CA THR A 68 -0.09 -5.77 3.63
C THR A 68 0.71 -6.52 2.56
N ILE A 69 0.45 -6.16 1.30
CA ILE A 69 1.25 -6.59 0.15
C ILE A 69 2.34 -5.55 -0.19
N ASN A 70 2.52 -4.52 0.62
CA ASN A 70 3.51 -3.48 0.39
C ASN A 70 4.93 -4.01 0.60
N LEU A 71 5.92 -3.39 -0.06
CA LEU A 71 7.32 -3.71 0.21
C LEU A 71 7.76 -3.03 1.50
N GLN A 72 8.71 -3.62 2.23
CA GLN A 72 9.31 -2.95 3.40
C GLN A 72 9.89 -1.58 3.04
N THR A 73 10.45 -1.46 1.82
CA THR A 73 10.98 -0.21 1.27
C THR A 73 9.95 0.89 1.11
N ASP A 74 8.64 0.57 1.07
CA ASP A 74 7.57 1.58 1.06
C ASP A 74 7.49 2.34 2.40
N THR A 75 8.18 1.86 3.45
CA THR A 75 8.17 2.44 4.80
C THR A 75 9.54 2.94 5.28
N ASP A 76 10.57 2.93 4.44
CA ASP A 76 11.95 3.30 4.82
C ASP A 76 12.07 4.74 5.31
N ASN A 77 11.18 5.63 4.86
CA ASN A 77 11.16 7.03 5.29
C ASN A 77 10.51 7.23 6.68
N LEU A 78 10.02 6.17 7.34
CA LEU A 78 9.48 6.22 8.70
C LEU A 78 10.45 5.54 9.67
N PRO A 79 11.18 6.31 10.51
CA PRO A 79 12.16 5.77 11.44
C PRO A 79 11.58 4.68 12.35
N ASN A 80 12.33 3.61 12.56
CA ASN A 80 11.95 2.48 13.40
C ASN A 80 11.73 2.85 14.88
N ILE A 81 12.23 4.00 15.35
CA ILE A 81 11.94 4.51 16.70
C ILE A 81 10.43 4.68 16.96
N TYR A 82 9.63 4.84 15.91
CA TYR A 82 8.18 4.94 16.01
C TYR A 82 7.49 3.57 16.06
N ASP A 83 8.19 2.46 15.79
CA ASP A 83 7.58 1.12 15.72
C ASP A 83 6.91 0.71 17.04
N GLY A 84 7.48 1.12 18.18
CA GLY A 84 6.87 0.89 19.49
C GLY A 84 5.49 1.55 19.63
N ILE A 85 5.37 2.80 19.19
CA ILE A 85 4.10 3.55 19.22
C ILE A 85 3.09 2.92 18.25
N ILE A 86 3.53 2.55 17.04
CA ILE A 86 2.67 1.94 16.02
C ILE A 86 2.05 0.65 16.53
N ARG A 87 2.85 -0.23 17.17
CA ARG A 87 2.36 -1.51 17.71
C ARG A 87 1.34 -1.33 18.84
N ILE A 88 1.51 -0.31 19.69
CA ILE A 88 0.56 -0.05 20.78
C ILE A 88 -0.82 0.33 20.24
N THR A 89 -0.89 1.00 19.08
CA THR A 89 -2.17 1.36 18.46
C THR A 89 -2.93 0.19 17.81
N GLU A 90 -2.45 -1.05 17.91
CA GLU A 90 -3.14 -2.26 17.42
C GLU A 90 -4.33 -2.70 18.29
N THR A 91 -4.46 -2.19 19.52
CA THR A 91 -5.44 -2.66 20.52
C THR A 91 -6.76 -1.87 20.60
N ASP A 92 -7.03 -0.96 19.66
CA ASP A 92 -8.28 -0.18 19.58
C ASP A 92 -9.19 -0.65 18.43
#